data_AF-A0A8X6S2G4-F1
#
_entry.id   AF-A0A8X6S2G4-F1
#
_cell.length_a   1.000
_cell.length_b   1.000
_cell.length_c   1.000
_cell.angle_alpha   90.00
_cell.angle_beta   90.00
_cell.angle_gamma   90.00
#
_symmetry.space_group_name_H-M   'P 1'
#
loop_
_entity.id
_entity.type
_entity.pdbx_description
1 polymer ?
#
loop_
_entity_poly.entity_id
_entity_poly.type
_entity_poly.pdbx_seq_one_letter_code
_entity_poly.pdbx_strand_id
1 'polypeptide(L)'
;MSDRMSDYADTYHARLWLNPKALFKQSGLSTRRKLLGLPLTQNHRYLRRQWCEERRMWVAELNEVVFTDESRICLQHHDGRIRV
;
A
#
# COMPACT_ATOMS: atom_id res chain seq x y z
N MET A 1 -0.13 46.70 18.65
CA MET A 1 -1.22 45.68 18.69
C MET A 1 -1.29 44.80 17.42
N SER A 2 -0.31 44.88 16.50
CA SER A 2 -0.38 44.22 15.18
C SER A 2 0.67 43.11 14.93
N ASP A 3 1.39 42.67 15.96
CA ASP A 3 2.49 41.68 15.81
C ASP A 3 2.06 40.24 16.12
N ARG A 4 0.96 40.05 16.86
CA ARG A 4 0.53 38.71 17.32
C ARG A 4 -0.15 37.86 16.26
N MET A 5 -0.53 38.44 15.12
CA MET A 5 -1.27 37.73 14.07
C MET A 5 -0.33 37.13 13.01
N SER A 6 0.86 37.74 12.81
CA SER A 6 1.94 37.17 11.98
C SER A 6 2.52 35.93 12.64
N ASP A 7 2.88 36.04 13.92
CA ASP A 7 3.44 34.97 14.73
C ASP A 7 2.52 33.73 14.80
N TYR A 8 1.19 33.93 14.78
CA TYR A 8 0.22 32.83 14.79
C TYR A 8 0.16 32.09 13.45
N ALA A 9 0.27 32.80 12.32
CA ALA A 9 0.33 32.19 11.00
C ALA A 9 1.66 31.44 10.81
N ASP A 10 2.78 32.03 11.26
CA ASP A 10 4.10 31.42 11.18
C ASP A 10 4.20 30.15 12.03
N THR A 11 3.62 30.14 13.24
CA THR A 11 3.54 28.94 14.08
C THR A 11 2.53 27.89 13.59
N TYR A 12 1.42 28.30 12.94
CA TYR A 12 0.48 27.37 12.31
C TYR A 12 1.12 26.66 11.10
N HIS A 13 1.78 27.41 10.22
CA HIS A 13 2.49 26.84 9.09
C HIS A 13 3.63 25.92 9.57
N ALA A 14 4.43 26.34 10.54
CA ALA A 14 5.50 25.51 11.10
C ALA A 14 4.95 24.19 11.70
N ARG A 15 3.84 24.21 12.46
CA ARG A 15 3.21 22.99 13.00
C ARG A 15 2.64 22.06 11.93
N LEU A 16 2.09 22.60 10.85
CA LEU A 16 1.54 21.81 9.74
C LEU A 16 2.64 21.13 8.91
N TRP A 17 3.78 21.80 8.70
CA TRP A 17 4.95 21.21 8.06
C TRP A 17 5.63 20.13 8.94
N LEU A 18 5.63 20.32 10.26
CA LEU A 18 6.16 19.34 11.21
C LEU A 18 5.24 18.13 11.44
N ASN A 19 3.96 18.21 11.04
CA ASN A 19 3.00 17.12 11.22
C ASN A 19 2.09 16.93 10.00
N PRO A 20 2.58 16.23 8.96
CA PRO A 20 1.82 15.97 7.73
C PRO A 20 0.46 15.31 7.98
N LYS A 21 0.33 14.50 9.03
CA LYS A 21 -0.93 13.82 9.38
C LYS A 21 -2.03 14.79 9.79
N ALA A 22 -1.69 15.88 10.49
CA ALA A 22 -2.65 16.90 10.89
C ALA A 22 -3.16 17.68 9.67
N LEU A 23 -2.25 18.00 8.73
CA LEU A 23 -2.59 18.65 7.46
C LEU A 23 -3.52 17.79 6.58
N PHE A 24 -3.24 16.49 6.46
CA PHE A 24 -4.10 15.57 5.72
C PHE A 24 -5.50 15.49 6.34
N LYS A 25 -5.59 15.39 7.67
CA LYS A 25 -6.88 15.32 8.36
C LYS A 25 -7.72 16.58 8.18
N GLN A 26 -7.10 17.77 8.21
CA GLN A 26 -7.79 19.04 7.97
C GLN A 26 -8.31 19.18 6.52
N SER A 27 -7.63 18.56 5.55
CA SER A 27 -8.01 18.54 4.14
C SER A 27 -8.91 17.35 3.75
N GLY A 28 -9.35 16.55 4.72
CA GLY A 28 -10.16 15.34 4.45
C GLY A 28 -9.39 14.20 3.78
N LEU A 29 -8.06 14.30 3.73
CA LEU A 29 -7.17 13.30 3.14
C LEU A 29 -6.71 12.30 4.21
N SER A 30 -6.45 11.07 3.78
CA SER A 30 -5.86 10.04 4.63
C SER A 30 -4.61 9.47 3.99
N THR A 31 -3.57 9.26 4.80
CA THR A 31 -2.38 8.53 4.35
C THR A 31 -2.68 7.04 4.33
N ARG A 32 -2.53 6.40 3.17
CA ARG A 32 -2.61 4.94 3.02
C ARG A 32 -1.22 4.40 2.75
N ARG A 33 -0.84 3.30 3.43
CA ARG A 33 0.38 2.58 3.07
C ARG A 33 0.18 2.03 1.66
N LYS A 34 1.13 2.30 0.75
CA LYS A 34 1.11 1.65 -0.57
C LYS A 34 1.13 0.15 -0.36
N LEU A 35 0.22 -0.56 -1.02
CA LEU A 35 0.28 -2.02 -1.13
C LEU A 35 1.57 -2.36 -1.87
N LEU A 36 2.44 -3.15 -1.23
CA LEU A 36 3.60 -3.74 -1.88
C LEU A 36 3.10 -4.90 -2.73
N GLY A 37 2.88 -4.65 -4.01
CA GLY A 37 2.45 -5.65 -4.97
C GLY A 37 3.24 -5.51 -6.27
N LEU A 38 3.36 -6.61 -7.00
CA LEU A 38 3.93 -6.59 -8.34
C LEU A 38 3.03 -5.75 -9.25
N PRO A 39 3.56 -4.69 -9.91
CA PRO A 39 2.76 -3.92 -10.84
C PRO A 39 2.36 -4.81 -12.01
N LEU A 40 1.05 -4.99 -12.20
CA LEU A 40 0.52 -5.76 -13.32
C LEU A 40 0.55 -4.90 -14.59
N THR A 41 1.09 -5.46 -15.67
CA THR A 41 0.92 -4.89 -17.01
C THR A 41 -0.56 -4.92 -17.42
N GLN A 42 -0.94 -4.12 -18.42
CA GLN A 42 -2.32 -4.13 -18.93
C GLN A 42 -2.75 -5.53 -19.42
N ASN A 43 -1.83 -6.25 -20.07
CA ASN A 43 -2.10 -7.61 -20.54
C ASN A 43 -2.35 -8.59 -19.38
N HIS A 44 -1.53 -8.53 -18.32
CA HIS A 44 -1.75 -9.37 -17.14
C HIS A 44 -3.09 -9.07 -16.45
N ARG A 45 -3.53 -7.81 -16.42
CA ARG A 45 -4.86 -7.46 -15.89
C ARG A 45 -5.98 -8.09 -16.70
N TYR A 46 -5.88 -8.01 -18.03
CA TYR A 46 -6.87 -8.59 -18.94
C TYR A 46 -6.95 -10.12 -18.77
N LEU A 47 -5.82 -10.82 -18.85
CA LEU A 47 -5.76 -12.28 -18.75
C LEU A 47 -6.26 -12.78 -17.40
N ARG A 48 -5.86 -12.13 -16.30
CA ARG A 48 -6.35 -12.50 -14.96
C ARG A 48 -7.86 -12.30 -14.83
N ARG A 49 -8.40 -11.20 -15.35
CA ARG A 49 -9.85 -10.97 -15.35
C ARG A 49 -10.58 -12.02 -16.17
N GLN A 50 -10.11 -12.31 -17.39
CA GLN A 50 -10.70 -13.31 -18.26
C GLN A 50 -10.72 -14.69 -17.57
N TRP A 51 -9.58 -15.10 -16.99
CA TRP A 51 -9.47 -16.36 -16.26
C TRP A 51 -10.48 -16.46 -15.10
N CYS A 52 -10.64 -15.38 -14.33
CA CYS A 52 -11.61 -15.31 -13.24
C CYS A 52 -13.06 -15.40 -13.73
N GLU A 53 -13.42 -14.71 -14.81
CA GLU A 53 -14.78 -14.74 -15.34
C GLU A 53 -15.14 -16.12 -15.93
N GLU A 54 -14.23 -16.73 -16.68
CA GLU A 54 -14.41 -18.09 -17.22
C GLU A 54 -14.65 -19.14 -16.12
N ARG A 55 -14.08 -18.93 -14.93
CA ARG A 55 -14.05 -19.89 -13.83
C ARG A 55 -14.84 -19.40 -12.63
N ARG A 56 -15.72 -18.43 -12.84
CA ARG A 56 -16.51 -17.79 -11.78
C ARG A 56 -17.37 -18.80 -11.00
N MET A 57 -17.78 -19.88 -11.66
CA MET A 57 -18.63 -20.94 -11.09
C MET A 57 -17.88 -22.25 -10.83
N TRP A 58 -16.54 -22.25 -10.88
CA TRP A 58 -15.75 -23.43 -10.52
C TRP A 58 -15.87 -23.71 -9.04
N VAL A 59 -16.66 -24.71 -8.71
CA VAL A 59 -16.86 -25.20 -7.33
C VAL A 59 -16.52 -26.68 -7.26
N ALA A 60 -17.01 -27.48 -8.21
CA ALA A 60 -16.71 -28.91 -8.28
C ALA A 60 -15.28 -29.15 -8.79
N GLU A 61 -14.87 -28.38 -9.79
CA GLU A 61 -13.58 -28.47 -10.48
C GLU A 61 -12.40 -28.17 -9.56
N LEU A 62 -12.62 -27.38 -8.49
CA LEU A 62 -11.58 -27.12 -7.50
C LEU A 62 -11.11 -28.39 -6.77
N ASN A 63 -11.96 -29.42 -6.68
CA ASN A 63 -11.57 -30.70 -6.07
C ASN A 63 -10.67 -31.55 -6.97
N GLU A 64 -10.60 -31.23 -8.26
CA GLU A 64 -9.82 -31.98 -9.26
C GLU A 64 -8.48 -31.31 -9.57
N VAL A 65 -8.27 -30.08 -9.11
CA VAL A 65 -7.05 -29.30 -9.38
C VAL A 65 -6.02 -29.51 -8.28
N VAL A 66 -4.84 -29.99 -8.67
CA VAL A 66 -3.64 -30.01 -7.81
C VAL A 66 -2.76 -28.81 -8.16
N PHE A 67 -2.57 -27.90 -7.20
CA PHE A 67 -1.69 -26.75 -7.36
C PHE A 67 -0.25 -27.10 -7.02
N THR A 68 0.69 -26.58 -7.81
CA THR A 68 2.12 -26.68 -7.56
C THR A 68 2.75 -25.30 -7.59
N ASP A 69 3.76 -25.10 -6.76
CA ASP A 69 4.59 -23.89 -6.75
C ASP A 69 5.94 -24.22 -6.10
N GLU A 70 6.95 -23.41 -6.40
CA GLU A 70 8.26 -23.50 -5.77
C GLU A 70 8.43 -22.36 -4.75
N SER A 71 8.74 -22.73 -3.51
CA SER A 71 9.01 -21.76 -2.44
C SER A 71 10.44 -21.89 -1.94
N ARG A 72 11.09 -20.75 -1.69
CA ARG A 72 12.40 -20.70 -1.04
C ARG A 72 12.22 -20.74 0.48
N ILE A 73 12.79 -21.76 1.12
CA ILE A 73 12.86 -21.86 2.58
C ILE A 73 14.26 -21.42 3.02
N CYS A 74 14.34 -20.33 3.78
CA CYS A 74 15.60 -19.79 4.29
C CYS A 74 15.82 -20.21 5.74
N LEU A 75 17.00 -20.77 6.06
CA LEU A 75 17.39 -21.14 7.43
C LEU A 75 17.66 -19.93 8.33
N GLN A 76 18.05 -18.80 7.74
CA GLN A 76 18.24 -17.51 8.42
C GLN A 76 17.68 -16.39 7.55
N HIS A 77 16.98 -15.42 8.18
CA HIS A 77 16.49 -14.24 7.49
C HIS A 77 17.66 -13.29 7.21
N HIS A 78 18.11 -13.23 5.96
CA HIS A 78 18.99 -12.15 5.52
C HIS A 78 18.13 -10.91 5.22
N ASP A 79 17.72 -10.17 6.25
CA ASP A 79 17.05 -8.88 6.03
C ASP A 79 18.03 -7.78 5.58
N GLY A 80 19.32 -8.11 5.46
CA GLY A 80 20.39 -7.19 5.04
C GLY A 80 20.56 -6.01 5.99
N ARG A 81 19.94 -6.05 7.18
CA ARG A 81 20.04 -4.98 8.16
C ARG A 81 21.16 -5.32 9.12
N ILE A 82 22.18 -4.47 9.15
CA ILE A 82 23.05 -4.34 10.32
C ILE A 82 22.13 -3.92 11.46
N ARG A 83 21.95 -4.79 12.45
CA ARG A 83 21.32 -4.38 13.72
C ARG A 83 22.34 -3.47 14.42
N VAL A 84 22.03 -2.17 14.44
CA VAL A 84 22.74 -1.15 15.22
C VAL A 84 22.41 -1.37 16.71
#